data_AF-A0A2U0DKU5-F1
#
_entry.id   AF-A0A2U0DKU5-F1
#
_cell.length_a   1.000
_cell.length_b   1.000
_cell.length_c   1.000
_cell.angle_alpha   90.00
_cell.angle_beta   90.00
_cell.angle_gamma   90.00
#
_symmetry.space_group_name_H-M   'P 1'
#
loop_
_entity.id
_entity.type
_entity.pdbx_description
1 polymer ?
#
loop_
_entity_poly.entity_id
_entity_poly.type
_entity_poly.pdbx_seq_one_letter_code
_entity_poly.pdbx_strand_id
1 'polypeptide(L)'
;MLETFLTDMNACYDKAEISLSQQPQNGLLSWLQENSNMYSKYAMFALTTVDSWDKFENKEVLQKAHLETYKRHTEFMNKVSLHFSRSSESQNDEALR
;
A
#
# COMPACT_ATOMS: atom_id res chain seq x y z
N MET A 1 18.00 11.65 1.16
CA MET A 1 17.96 11.65 2.64
C MET A 1 16.73 10.86 3.08
N LEU A 2 16.71 10.25 4.28
CA LEU A 2 15.59 9.41 4.78
C LEU A 2 14.22 10.12 4.65
N GLU A 3 14.17 11.39 5.02
CA GLU A 3 12.94 12.20 4.99
C GLU A 3 12.35 12.32 3.58
N THR A 4 13.21 12.51 2.56
CA THR A 4 12.77 12.54 1.16
C THR A 4 12.14 11.20 0.76
N PHE A 5 12.79 10.09 1.11
CA PHE A 5 12.26 8.75 0.80
C PHE A 5 10.88 8.52 1.43
N LEU A 6 10.73 8.87 2.72
CA LEU A 6 9.45 8.71 3.43
C LEU A 6 8.37 9.67 2.92
N THR A 7 8.75 10.88 2.51
CA THR A 7 7.83 11.84 1.89
C THR A 7 7.29 11.30 0.57
N ASP A 8 8.17 10.79 -0.29
CA ASP A 8 7.78 10.20 -1.58
C ASP A 8 6.92 8.94 -1.39
N MET A 9 7.26 8.11 -0.40
CA MET A 9 6.51 6.91 -0.02
C MET A 9 5.09 7.25 0.42
N ASN A 10 4.93 8.23 1.32
CA ASN A 10 3.60 8.66 1.77
C ASN A 10 2.79 9.25 0.61
N ALA A 11 3.37 10.16 -0.18
CA ALA A 11 2.69 10.74 -1.33
C ALA A 11 2.25 9.69 -2.37
N CYS A 12 3.00 8.60 -2.52
CA CYS A 12 2.64 7.48 -3.37
C CYS A 12 1.39 6.74 -2.86
N TYR A 13 1.37 6.36 -1.58
CA TYR A 13 0.21 5.69 -1.01
C TYR A 13 -1.02 6.61 -0.91
N ASP A 14 -0.84 7.90 -0.66
CA ASP A 14 -1.95 8.86 -0.62
C ASP A 14 -2.64 8.96 -1.99
N LYS A 15 -1.86 8.98 -3.08
CA LYS A 15 -2.41 8.91 -4.45
C LYS A 15 -3.16 7.61 -4.70
N ALA A 16 -2.64 6.48 -4.23
CA ALA A 16 -3.31 5.19 -4.34
C ALA A 16 -4.66 5.19 -3.61
N GLU A 17 -4.71 5.76 -2.41
CA GLU A 17 -5.94 5.83 -1.62
C GLU A 17 -6.98 6.76 -2.23
N ILE A 18 -6.56 7.92 -2.75
CA ILE A 18 -7.47 8.83 -3.47
C ILE A 18 -8.08 8.09 -4.66
N SER A 19 -7.26 7.40 -5.46
CA SER A 19 -7.75 6.65 -6.62
C SER A 19 -8.67 5.48 -6.21
N LEU A 20 -8.36 4.77 -5.12
CA LEU A 20 -9.21 3.72 -4.57
C LEU A 20 -10.58 4.26 -4.12
N SER A 21 -10.60 5.43 -3.48
CA SER A 21 -11.82 6.06 -2.95
C SER A 21 -12.80 6.49 -4.06
N GLN A 22 -12.30 6.71 -5.27
CA GLN A 22 -13.10 7.08 -6.44
C GLN A 22 -13.91 5.92 -7.03
N GLN A 23 -13.88 4.73 -6.40
CA GLN A 23 -14.57 3.50 -6.82
C GLN A 23 -14.21 3.09 -8.26
N PRO A 24 -13.19 2.23 -8.44
CA PRO A 24 -12.72 1.85 -9.76
C PRO A 24 -13.81 1.19 -10.61
N GLN A 25 -14.07 1.75 -11.80
CA GLN A 25 -15.12 1.31 -12.72
C GLN A 25 -14.93 -0.16 -13.17
N ASN A 26 -13.68 -0.62 -13.28
CA ASN A 26 -13.32 -1.96 -13.75
C ASN A 26 -13.21 -3.00 -12.62
N GLY A 27 -13.67 -2.66 -11.42
CA GLY A 27 -13.54 -3.49 -10.23
C GLY A 27 -12.15 -3.42 -9.58
N LEU A 28 -12.11 -3.83 -8.32
CA LEU A 28 -10.95 -3.63 -7.44
C LEU A 28 -9.72 -4.46 -7.84
N LEU A 29 -9.93 -5.67 -8.37
CA LEU A 29 -8.83 -6.55 -8.79
C LEU A 29 -8.10 -5.99 -10.02
N SER A 30 -8.86 -5.52 -11.02
CA SER A 30 -8.32 -4.86 -12.21
C SER A 30 -7.59 -3.57 -11.84
N TRP A 31 -8.19 -2.77 -10.95
CA TRP A 31 -7.56 -1.55 -10.44
C TRP A 31 -6.24 -1.81 -9.74
N LEU A 32 -6.16 -2.85 -8.90
CA LEU A 32 -4.92 -3.25 -8.24
C LEU A 32 -3.83 -3.61 -9.26
N GLN A 33 -4.18 -4.36 -10.31
CA GLN A 33 -3.25 -4.72 -11.37
C GLN A 33 -2.73 -3.47 -12.11
N GLU A 34 -3.63 -2.58 -12.52
CA GLU A 34 -3.31 -1.34 -13.25
C GLU A 34 -2.43 -0.38 -12.43
N ASN A 35 -2.65 -0.33 -11.11
CA ASN A 35 -1.96 0.61 -10.21
C ASN A 35 -0.79 -0.01 -9.45
N SER A 36 -0.57 -1.33 -9.57
CA SER A 36 0.48 -2.05 -8.83
C SER A 36 1.86 -1.42 -9.00
N ASN A 37 2.19 -1.00 -10.23
CA ASN A 37 3.46 -0.34 -10.56
C ASN A 37 3.71 0.91 -9.71
N MET A 38 2.68 1.65 -9.33
CA MET A 38 2.82 2.92 -8.59
C MET A 38 3.46 2.73 -7.22
N TYR A 39 3.01 1.73 -6.46
CA TYR A 39 3.47 1.47 -5.09
C TYR A 39 4.35 0.21 -4.96
N SER A 40 4.54 -0.55 -6.05
CA SER A 40 5.33 -1.80 -6.09
C SER A 40 6.71 -1.68 -5.44
N LYS A 41 7.46 -0.60 -5.74
CA LYS A 41 8.81 -0.40 -5.18
C LYS A 41 8.81 -0.26 -3.65
N TYR A 42 7.78 0.40 -3.08
CA TYR A 42 7.64 0.58 -1.63
C TYR A 42 7.10 -0.70 -0.97
N ALA A 43 6.21 -1.42 -1.65
CA ALA A 43 5.76 -2.74 -1.22
C ALA A 43 6.93 -3.74 -1.18
N MET A 44 7.75 -3.79 -2.23
CA MET A 44 8.97 -4.61 -2.26
C MET A 44 9.90 -4.24 -1.10
N PHE A 45 10.14 -2.95 -0.87
CA PHE A 45 10.97 -2.50 0.25
C PHE A 45 10.40 -2.94 1.60
N ALA A 46 9.09 -2.78 1.82
CA ALA A 46 8.41 -3.22 3.05
C ALA A 46 8.43 -4.73 3.27
N LEU A 47 8.49 -5.53 2.20
CA LEU A 47 8.49 -6.99 2.25
C LEU A 47 9.90 -7.59 2.17
N THR A 48 10.94 -6.76 2.12
CA THR A 48 12.33 -7.22 2.05
C THR A 48 12.78 -7.74 3.43
N THR A 49 13.35 -8.94 3.47
CA THR A 49 13.94 -9.49 4.69
C THR A 49 15.12 -8.64 5.18
N VAL A 50 15.11 -8.30 6.46
CA VAL A 50 16.02 -7.34 7.11
C VAL A 50 17.40 -7.93 7.47
N ASP A 51 17.54 -9.25 7.39
CA ASP A 51 18.64 -10.03 7.97
C ASP A 51 20.03 -9.70 7.39
N SER A 52 20.11 -9.03 6.25
CA SER A 52 21.38 -8.64 5.62
C SER A 52 21.79 -7.19 5.85
N TRP A 53 21.05 -6.43 6.67
CA TRP A 53 21.25 -4.97 6.76
C TRP A 53 22.41 -4.55 7.65
N ASP A 54 22.93 -5.46 8.48
CA ASP A 54 24.11 -5.21 9.31
C ASP A 54 25.39 -4.90 8.50
N LYS A 55 25.38 -5.19 7.20
CA LYS A 55 26.49 -4.91 6.28
C LYS A 55 26.52 -3.47 5.78
N PHE A 56 25.49 -2.67 6.06
CA PHE A 56 25.41 -1.28 5.60
C PHE A 56 25.75 -0.31 6.74
N GLU A 57 26.58 0.69 6.43
CA GLU A 57 26.97 1.74 7.39
C GLU A 57 25.78 2.53 7.95
N ASN A 58 24.65 2.55 7.23
CA ASN A 58 23.43 3.28 7.57
C ASN A 58 22.28 2.36 8.01
N LYS A 59 22.59 1.20 8.62
CA LYS A 59 21.58 0.18 9.00
C LYS A 59 20.40 0.72 9.83
N GLU A 60 20.65 1.63 10.77
CA GLU A 60 19.59 2.22 11.61
C GLU A 60 18.62 3.06 10.78
N VAL A 61 19.15 3.79 9.80
CA VAL A 61 18.35 4.59 8.85
C VAL A 61 17.51 3.68 7.96
N LEU A 62 18.08 2.56 7.49
CA LEU A 62 17.35 1.56 6.69
C LEU A 62 16.25 0.88 7.53
N GLN A 63 16.55 0.46 8.76
CA GLN A 63 15.58 -0.13 9.68
C GLN A 63 14.41 0.80 9.97
N LYS A 64 14.69 2.09 10.21
CA LYS A 64 13.65 3.10 10.40
C LYS A 64 12.81 3.29 9.14
N ALA A 65 13.46 3.43 7.97
CA ALA A 65 12.75 3.54 6.70
C ALA A 65 11.80 2.35 6.47
N HIS A 66 12.28 1.15 6.77
CA HIS A 66 11.53 -0.09 6.60
C HIS A 66 10.32 -0.17 7.49
N LEU A 67 10.48 0.10 8.78
CA LEU A 67 9.38 0.05 9.73
C LEU A 67 8.26 1.01 9.34
N GLU A 68 8.62 2.24 8.97
CA GLU A 68 7.65 3.26 8.51
C GLU A 68 6.98 2.83 7.20
N THR A 69 7.74 2.29 6.24
CA THR A 69 7.18 1.83 4.96
C THR A 69 6.25 0.63 5.16
N TYR A 70 6.64 -0.33 6.01
CA TYR A 70 5.85 -1.51 6.32
C TYR A 70 4.54 -1.14 7.01
N LYS A 71 4.59 -0.23 7.98
CA LYS A 71 3.39 0.30 8.63
C LYS A 71 2.45 0.95 7.62
N ARG A 72 2.94 1.89 6.80
CA ARG A 72 2.12 2.58 5.80
C ARG A 72 1.53 1.63 4.76
N HIS A 73 2.32 0.63 4.33
CA HIS A 73 1.87 -0.42 3.41
C HIS A 73 0.73 -1.24 4.02
N THR A 74 0.89 -1.69 5.27
CA THR A 74 -0.13 -2.48 5.98
C THR A 74 -1.42 -1.68 6.16
N GLU A 75 -1.32 -0.40 6.52
CA GLU A 75 -2.48 0.49 6.62
C GLU A 75 -3.21 0.64 5.28
N PHE A 76 -2.47 0.78 4.17
CA PHE A 76 -3.05 0.84 2.83
C PHE A 76 -3.74 -0.49 2.47
N MET A 77 -3.11 -1.63 2.70
CA MET A 77 -3.69 -2.95 2.39
C MET A 77 -4.94 -3.23 3.23
N ASN A 78 -4.99 -2.78 4.48
CA ASN A 78 -6.19 -2.85 5.31
C ASN A 78 -7.34 -2.03 4.70
N LYS A 79 -7.07 -0.83 4.18
CA LYS A 79 -8.09 -0.04 3.47
C LYS A 79 -8.59 -0.75 2.21
N VAL A 80 -7.68 -1.32 1.41
CA VAL A 80 -8.05 -2.13 0.24
C VAL A 80 -8.96 -3.30 0.66
N SER A 81 -8.59 -4.03 1.72
CA SER A 81 -9.40 -5.14 2.24
C SER A 81 -10.79 -4.69 2.71
N LEU A 82 -10.90 -3.56 3.40
CA LEU A 82 -12.18 -3.00 3.82
C LEU A 82 -13.05 -2.59 2.63
N HIS A 83 -12.44 -2.07 1.57
CA HIS A 83 -13.14 -1.80 0.32
C HIS A 83 -13.69 -3.10 -0.32
N PHE A 84 -12.93 -4.20 -0.32
CA PHE A 84 -13.42 -5.51 -0.76
C PHE A 84 -14.64 -5.99 0.05
N SER A 85 -14.57 -5.93 1.38
CA SER A 85 -15.67 -6.40 2.25
C SER A 85 -16.97 -5.61 2.04
N ARG A 86 -16.88 -4.29 1.86
CA ARG A 86 -18.06 -3.43 1.63
C ARG A 86 -18.71 -3.66 0.28
N SER A 87 -17.91 -3.88 -0.77
CA SER A 87 -18.44 -4.17 -2.10
C SER A 87 -19.18 -5.51 -2.16
N SER A 88 -18.79 -6.50 -1.36
CA SER A 88 -19.52 -7.77 -1.26
C SER A 88 -20.85 -7.67 -0.49
N GLU A 89 -20.97 -6.76 0.48
CA GLU A 89 -22.20 -6.56 1.25
C GLU A 89 -23.27 -5.82 0.42
N SER A 90 -22.88 -4.78 -0.33
CA SER A 90 -23.84 -4.01 -1.15
C SER A 90 -24.47 -4.83 -2.28
N GLN A 91 -23.73 -5.81 -2.83
CA GLN A 91 -24.25 -6.71 -3.87
C GLN A 91 -25.28 -7.71 -3.33
N ASN A 92 -25.18 -8.11 -2.06
CA ASN A 92 -26.18 -8.99 -1.44
C ASN A 92 -27.49 -8.26 -1.13
N ASP A 93 -27.42 -6.99 -0.72
CA ASP A 93 -28.62 -6.18 -0.43
C ASP A 93 -29.41 -5.82 -1.71
N GLU A 94 -28.74 -5.67 -2.85
CA GLU A 94 -29.39 -5.39 -4.14
C GLU A 94 -30.01 -6.66 -4.76
N ALA A 95 -29.42 -7.84 -4.52
CA ALA A 95 -29.99 -9.13 -4.97
C ALA A 95 -31.20 -9.61 -4.15
N LEU A 96 -31.43 -9.02 -2.98
CA LEU A 96 -32.55 -9.34 -2.06
C LEU A 96 -33.75 -8.39 -2.16
N ARG A 97 -33.69 -7.39 -3.05
CA ARG A 97 -34.79 -6.44 -3.35
C ARG A 97 -35.47 -6.79 -4.66
#